data_AF-A0A3C1PXI3-F1
#
_entry.id   AF-A0A3C1PXI3-F1
#
_cell.length_a   1.000
_cell.length_b   1.000
_cell.length_c   1.000
_cell.angle_alpha   90.00
_cell.angle_beta   90.00
_cell.angle_gamma   90.00
#
_symmetry.space_group_name_H-M   'P 1'
#
loop_
_entity.id
_entity.type
_entity.pdbx_description
1 polymer ?
#
loop_
_entity_poly.entity_id
_entity_poly.type
_entity_poly.pdbx_seq_one_letter_code
_entity_poly.pdbx_strand_id
1 'polypeptide(L)'
;MARIRTLMLGWEFPPFINGGLGVACEGLVNALAPRSELSLFLPKFRNSASKKKIRIIPTHYLTHPADFDPYLDANQTDEIYNKDLDERV
;
A
#
# COMPACT_ATOMS: atom_id res chain seq x y z
N MET A 1 7.46 -28.91 -0.87
CA MET A 1 6.14 -28.36 -0.46
C MET A 1 5.92 -27.05 -1.21
N ALA A 2 4.72 -26.84 -1.76
CA ALA A 2 4.37 -25.55 -2.37
C ALA A 2 4.38 -24.46 -1.30
N ARG A 3 4.98 -23.30 -1.59
CA ARG A 3 4.92 -22.15 -0.68
C ARG A 3 3.55 -21.48 -0.80
N ILE A 4 3.01 -21.06 0.35
CA ILE A 4 1.77 -20.29 0.40
C ILE A 4 2.00 -18.96 -0.32
N ARG A 5 1.07 -18.59 -1.20
CA ARG A 5 1.06 -17.30 -1.88
C ARG A 5 0.10 -16.37 -1.14
N THR A 6 0.62 -15.26 -0.64
CA THR A 6 -0.14 -14.34 0.21
C THR A 6 -0.27 -13.00 -0.50
N LEU A 7 -1.51 -12.52 -0.61
CA LEU A 7 -1.82 -11.18 -1.08
C LEU A 7 -2.31 -10.34 0.09
N MET A 8 -1.64 -9.23 0.38
CA MET A 8 -2.06 -8.24 1.35
C MET A 8 -2.55 -6.98 0.62
N LEU A 9 -3.71 -6.48 1.03
CA LEU A 9 -4.24 -5.19 0.61
C LEU A 9 -4.04 -4.22 1.77
N GLY A 10 -3.20 -3.21 1.58
CA GLY A 10 -2.85 -2.25 2.63
C GLY A 10 -3.14 -0.81 2.21
N TRP A 11 -3.20 0.07 3.22
CA TRP A 11 -3.35 1.51 3.02
C TRP A 11 -2.12 2.29 3.50
N GLU A 12 -1.43 1.79 4.52
CA GLU A 12 -0.21 2.40 5.07
C GLU A 12 0.95 1.39 5.09
N PHE A 13 2.15 1.84 4.77
CA PHE A 13 3.37 1.04 4.92
C PHE A 13 4.61 1.93 5.08
N PRO A 14 5.52 1.61 6.00
CA PRO A 14 6.74 2.38 6.19
C PRO A 14 7.65 2.39 4.95
N PRO A 15 8.40 3.49 4.70
CA PRO A 15 8.52 4.70 5.53
C PRO A 15 7.54 5.83 5.18
N PHE A 16 6.65 5.66 4.19
CA PHE A 16 5.92 6.79 3.58
C PHE A 16 4.62 7.18 4.31
N ILE A 17 4.00 6.26 5.04
CA ILE A 17 2.82 6.53 5.87
C ILE A 17 2.97 5.71 7.15
N ASN A 18 3.15 6.40 8.28
CA ASN A 18 3.52 5.78 9.56
C ASN A 18 2.54 6.19 10.67
N GLY A 19 1.32 5.65 10.63
CA GLY A 19 0.43 5.56 11.78
C GLY A 19 0.51 4.18 12.45
N GLY A 20 -0.37 3.92 13.42
CA GLY A 20 -0.45 2.60 14.08
C GLY A 20 -0.78 1.46 13.10
N LEU A 21 -1.52 1.76 12.02
CA LEU A 21 -1.82 0.82 10.95
C LEU A 21 -0.57 0.43 10.16
N GLY A 22 0.25 1.41 9.74
CA GLY A 22 1.50 1.13 9.04
C GLY A 22 2.46 0.23 9.83
N VAL A 23 2.57 0.45 11.15
CA VAL A 23 3.40 -0.38 12.05
C VAL A 23 2.87 -1.82 12.14
N ALA A 24 1.54 -1.99 12.27
CA ALA A 24 0.93 -3.32 12.28
C ALA A 24 1.13 -4.05 10.95
N CYS A 25 0.95 -3.35 9.82
CA CYS A 25 1.21 -3.88 8.49
C CYS A 25 2.67 -4.32 8.31
N GLU A 26 3.65 -3.54 8.79
CA GLU A 26 5.07 -3.94 8.77
C GLU A 26 5.33 -5.19 9.63
N GLY A 27 4.72 -5.29 10.82
CA GLY A 27 4.81 -6.47 11.67
C GLY A 27 4.30 -7.74 10.98
N LEU A 28 3.12 -7.67 10.35
CA LEU A 28 2.53 -8.78 9.59
C LEU A 28 3.43 -9.20 8.42
N VAL A 29 3.90 -8.22 7.65
CA VAL A 29 4.81 -8.45 6.52
C VAL A 29 6.08 -9.17 6.98
N ASN A 30 6.69 -8.71 8.07
CA ASN A 30 7.91 -9.31 8.60
C ASN A 30 7.70 -10.75 9.11
N ALA A 31 6.53 -11.06 9.69
CA ALA A 31 6.19 -12.40 10.15
C ALA A 31 5.88 -13.38 9.01
N LEU A 32 5.26 -12.89 7.93
CA LEU A 32 4.77 -13.68 6.79
C LEU A 32 5.80 -13.89 5.68
N ALA A 33 6.65 -12.91 5.41
CA ALA A 33 7.61 -12.97 4.30
C ALA A 33 8.59 -14.18 4.35
N PRO A 34 9.06 -14.65 5.52
CA PRO A 34 9.88 -15.86 5.58
C PRO A 34 9.11 -17.16 5.23
N ARG A 35 7.79 -17.14 5.44
CA ARG A 35 6.89 -18.31 5.39
C ARG A 35 6.06 -18.38 4.11
N SER A 36 5.96 -17.30 3.35
CA SER A 36 5.09 -17.18 2.18
C SER A 36 5.68 -16.31 1.08
N GLU A 37 5.20 -16.50 -0.15
CA GLU A 37 5.42 -15.58 -1.26
C GLU A 37 4.45 -14.40 -1.13
N LEU A 38 4.96 -13.29 -0.59
CA LEU A 38 4.13 -12.16 -0.17
C LEU A 38 4.10 -11.04 -1.21
N SER A 39 2.90 -10.67 -1.63
CA SER A 39 2.61 -9.46 -2.42
C SER A 39 1.76 -8.47 -1.62
N LEU A 40 2.13 -7.20 -1.61
CA LEU A 40 1.42 -6.12 -0.91
C LEU A 40 0.97 -5.05 -1.91
N PHE A 41 -0.32 -4.79 -1.99
CA PHE A 41 -0.88 -3.67 -2.75
C PHE A 41 -0.95 -2.41 -1.88
N LEU A 42 -0.50 -1.28 -2.42
CA LEU A 42 -0.54 0.02 -1.73
C LEU A 42 -0.98 1.16 -2.65
N PRO A 43 -1.86 2.07 -2.18
CA PRO A 43 -2.19 3.30 -2.87
C PRO A 43 -1.02 4.29 -2.85
N LYS A 44 -0.86 5.05 -3.95
CA LYS A 44 0.07 6.19 -4.08
C LYS A 44 1.52 5.93 -3.61
N PHE A 45 2.00 4.69 -3.70
CA PHE A 45 3.32 4.30 -3.21
C PHE A 45 4.44 4.74 -4.16
N ARG A 46 4.98 5.94 -3.95
CA ARG A 46 5.90 6.61 -4.91
C ARG A 46 7.32 6.06 -4.97
N ASN A 47 7.72 5.07 -4.17
CA ASN A 47 9.08 4.53 -4.26
C ASN A 47 9.18 3.04 -3.90
N SER A 48 9.30 2.20 -4.93
CA SER A 48 9.52 0.75 -4.81
C SER A 48 10.98 0.43 -4.47
N ALA A 49 11.46 0.92 -3.31
CA ALA A 49 12.64 0.33 -2.70
C ALA A 49 12.28 -1.11 -2.31
N SER A 50 12.55 -2.04 -3.24
CA SER A 50 12.26 -3.46 -3.08
C SER A 50 13.04 -3.98 -1.87
N LYS A 51 12.39 -4.07 -0.70
CA LYS A 51 12.90 -4.90 0.39
C LYS A 51 12.87 -6.33 -0.18
N LYS A 52 14.05 -6.94 -0.37
CA LYS A 52 14.31 -8.23 -1.07
C LYS A 52 13.39 -9.43 -0.74
N LYS A 53 12.50 -9.31 0.25
CA LYS A 53 11.60 -10.37 0.75
C LYS A 53 10.12 -10.15 0.41
N ILE A 54 9.73 -9.01 -0.16
CA ILE A 54 8.33 -8.70 -0.47
C ILE A 54 8.17 -8.05 -1.84
N ARG A 55 7.07 -8.37 -2.52
CA ARG A 55 6.67 -7.69 -3.75
C ARG A 55 5.65 -6.60 -3.43
N ILE A 56 6.05 -5.34 -3.52
CA ILE A 56 5.12 -4.21 -3.37
C ILE A 56 4.55 -3.84 -4.75
N ILE A 57 3.23 -3.68 -4.81
CA ILE A 57 2.47 -3.39 -6.02
C ILE A 57 1.74 -2.06 -5.83
N PRO A 58 2.27 -0.94 -6.36
CA PRO A 58 1.59 0.34 -6.30
C PRO A 58 0.32 0.33 -7.16
N THR A 59 -0.78 0.93 -6.68
CA THR A 59 -2.04 1.03 -7.45
C THR A 59 -2.20 2.34 -8.23
N HIS A 60 -1.38 3.36 -7.95
CA HIS A 60 -1.51 4.68 -8.60
C HIS A 60 -1.01 4.74 -10.05
N TYR A 61 -0.60 3.60 -10.62
CA TYR A 61 -0.23 3.46 -12.03
C TYR A 61 -1.19 2.55 -12.81
N LEU A 62 -2.24 2.03 -12.17
CA LEU A 62 -3.21 1.19 -12.88
C LEU A 62 -4.08 2.10 -13.74
N THR A 63 -3.94 1.98 -15.06
CA THR A 63 -4.86 2.61 -16.00
C THR A 63 -6.22 1.93 -15.83
N HIS A 64 -7.23 2.68 -15.43
CA HIS A 64 -8.58 2.17 -15.29
C HIS A 64 -9.30 2.31 -16.65
N PRO A 65 -10.19 1.37 -17.01
CA PRO A 65 -11.13 1.60 -18.12
C PRO A 65 -11.97 2.86 -17.84
N ALA A 66 -12.30 3.62 -18.88
CA ALA A 66 -13.09 4.85 -18.76
C ALA A 66 -14.44 4.64 -18.05
N ASP A 67 -14.99 3.42 -18.11
CA ASP A 67 -16.24 3.06 -17.41
C ASP A 67 -16.13 3.12 -15.88
N PHE A 68 -14.91 3.18 -15.33
CA PHE A 68 -14.68 3.35 -13.90
C PHE A 68 -14.61 4.81 -13.46
N ASP A 69 -14.53 5.78 -14.39
CA ASP A 69 -14.41 7.21 -14.09
C ASP A 69 -15.43 7.73 -13.04
N PRO A 70 -16.72 7.32 -13.06
CA PRO A 70 -17.71 7.75 -12.06
C PRO A 70 -17.46 7.22 -10.64
N TYR A 71 -16.51 6.31 -10.47
CA TYR A 71 -16.15 5.68 -9.20
C TYR A 71 -14.72 6.02 -8.75
N LEU A 72 -13.95 6.72 -9.57
CA LEU A 72 -12.59 7.14 -9.24
C LEU A 72 -12.57 8.35 -8.29
N ASP A 73 -13.69 9.06 -8.15
CA ASP A 73 -13.83 10.25 -7.30
C ASP A 73 -14.43 9.98 -5.91
N ALA A 74 -14.62 8.71 -5.53
CA ALA A 74 -15.28 8.34 -4.27
C ALA A 74 -14.56 8.84 -3.00
N ASN A 75 -13.33 9.36 -3.13
CA ASN A 75 -12.69 10.22 -2.14
C ASN A 75 -11.78 11.21 -2.86
N GLN A 76 -12.02 12.53 -2.70
CA GLN A 76 -11.08 13.61 -3.02
C GLN A 76 -9.83 13.52 -2.10
N THR A 77 -9.08 12.43 -2.24
CA THR A 77 -7.95 12.10 -1.37
C THR A 77 -6.79 13.07 -1.55
N ASP A 78 -6.68 13.76 -2.69
CA ASP A 78 -5.60 14.73 -2.89
C ASP A 78 -5.79 16.01 -2.06
N GLU A 79 -7.02 16.46 -1.79
CA GLU A 79 -7.22 17.62 -0.91
C GLU A 79 -7.22 17.22 0.58
N ILE A 80 -7.85 16.09 0.92
CA ILE A 80 -8.01 15.66 2.32
C ILE A 80 -6.68 15.23 2.93
N TYR A 81 -5.86 14.44 2.22
CA TYR A 81 -4.58 13.96 2.77
C TYR A 81 -3.51 15.04 2.81
N ASN A 82 -3.48 15.97 1.85
CA ASN A 82 -2.49 17.04 1.87
C ASN A 82 -2.77 18.03 3.02
N LYS A 83 -4.04 18.34 3.31
CA LYS A 83 -4.40 19.20 4.46
C LYS A 83 -4.01 18.58 5.80
N ASP A 84 -4.31 17.30 6.01
CA ASP A 84 -4.03 16.62 7.27
C ASP A 84 -2.54 16.39 7.53
N LEU A 85 -1.72 16.33 6.48
CA LEU A 85 -0.27 16.22 6.57
C LEU A 85 0.41 17.58 6.81
N ASP A 86 -0.12 18.66 6.25
CA ASP A 86 0.43 20.01 6.44
C ASP A 86 0.01 20.64 7.79
N GLU A 87 -1.15 20.28 8.36
CA GLU A 87 -1.63 20.83 9.64
C GLU A 87 -1.09 20.12 10.90
N ARG A 88 -0.29 19.05 10.78
CA ARG A 88 0.23 18.27 11.94
C ARG A 88 1.76 18.30 12.11
N VAL A 89 2.43 19.36 11.66
CA VAL A 89 3.86 19.65 11.96
C VAL A 89 4.00 20.88 12.84
#